data_AF-A0A7C3Z864-F1
#
_entry.id   AF-A0A7C3Z864-F1
#
_cell.length_a   1.000
_cell.length_b   1.000
_cell.length_c   1.000
_cell.angle_alpha   90.00
_cell.angle_beta   90.00
_cell.angle_gamma   90.00
#
_symmetry.space_group_name_H-M   'P 1'
#
loop_
_entity.id
_entity.type
_entity.pdbx_description
1 polymer ?
#
loop_
_entity_poly.entity_id
_entity_poly.type
_entity_poly.pdbx_seq_one_letter_code
_entity_poly.pdbx_strand_id
1 'polypeptide(L)'
;MGELGEGFVVGGGFPPWDDPSPGMRFANELQAKYRPTKKVTHIMYIAGIIEAMVQLEAVRIAMQEVPFEKLRPADVLEKGVWRIKNLDTGGITSTPLTYGPEKVEGIDASRVDQIRKGKIVKVGLYPLRHLY
;
A
#
# COMPACT_ATOMS: atom_id res chain seq x y z
N MET A 1 3.37 10.48 18.18
CA MET A 1 2.71 10.95 19.41
C MET A 1 3.45 10.57 20.69
N GLY A 2 4.50 9.73 20.66
CA GLY A 2 5.28 9.42 21.86
C GLY A 2 4.40 8.90 22.99
N GLU A 3 4.74 9.24 24.24
CA GLU A 3 3.96 8.86 25.43
C GLU A 3 2.55 9.49 25.46
N LEU A 4 2.36 10.68 24.88
CA LEU A 4 1.03 11.33 24.79
C LEU A 4 0.04 10.53 23.94
N GLY A 5 0.55 9.67 23.06
CA GLY A 5 -0.27 8.80 22.22
C GLY A 5 -0.65 7.49 22.90
N GLU A 6 -0.20 7.19 24.11
CA GLU A 6 -0.38 5.88 24.72
C GLU A 6 -1.86 5.43 24.71
N GLY A 7 -2.10 4.21 24.23
CA GLY A 7 -3.44 3.65 24.12
C GLY A 7 -4.23 4.11 22.90
N PHE A 8 -3.78 5.12 22.15
CA PHE A 8 -4.42 5.55 20.90
C PHE A 8 -4.51 4.39 19.91
N VAL A 9 -5.69 4.20 19.33
CA VAL A 9 -5.98 3.15 18.35
C VAL A 9 -6.31 3.78 17.01
N VAL A 10 -5.76 3.23 15.93
CA VAL A 10 -6.06 3.61 14.56
C VAL A 10 -6.28 2.38 13.69
N GLY A 11 -7.34 2.41 12.89
CA GLY A 11 -7.58 1.44 11.81
C GLY A 11 -7.21 2.03 10.46
N GLY A 12 -6.74 1.19 9.54
CA GLY A 12 -6.42 1.58 8.16
C GLY A 12 -5.08 2.32 8.02
N GLY A 13 -4.19 2.20 9.01
CA GLY A 13 -2.83 2.74 8.94
C GLY A 13 -1.90 1.92 8.05
N PHE A 14 -0.84 2.57 7.54
CA PHE A 14 0.34 1.88 7.00
C PHE A 14 1.31 1.52 8.13
N PRO A 15 2.21 0.54 7.92
CA PRO A 15 3.26 0.22 8.86
C PRO A 15 4.11 1.45 9.26
N PRO A 16 4.63 1.48 10.49
CA PRO A 16 5.53 2.55 10.91
C PRO A 16 6.84 2.53 10.11
N TRP A 17 7.54 3.67 10.07
CA TRP A 17 8.77 3.84 9.28
C TRP A 17 9.92 2.91 9.65
N ASP A 18 9.92 2.38 10.88
CA ASP A 18 10.90 1.43 11.40
C ASP A 18 10.44 -0.04 11.27
N ASP A 19 9.30 -0.29 10.61
CA ASP A 19 8.84 -1.65 10.32
C ASP A 19 9.87 -2.38 9.42
N PRO A 20 10.23 -3.63 9.75
CA PRO A 20 11.30 -4.35 9.06
C PRO A 20 10.89 -4.91 7.69
N SER A 21 9.63 -4.73 7.27
CA SER A 21 9.10 -5.26 6.03
C SER A 21 9.85 -4.75 4.80
N PRO A 22 10.01 -5.59 3.75
CA PRO A 22 10.73 -5.21 2.54
C PRO A 22 10.26 -3.91 1.91
N GLY A 23 8.95 -3.65 1.86
CA GLY A 23 8.39 -2.45 1.26
C GLY A 23 8.70 -1.18 2.07
N MET A 24 8.72 -1.25 3.41
CA MET A 24 9.13 -0.12 4.24
C MET A 24 10.63 0.14 4.18
N ARG A 25 11.46 -0.90 4.01
CA ARG A 25 12.89 -0.72 3.72
C ARG A 25 13.09 -0.01 2.38
N PHE A 26 12.41 -0.46 1.33
CA PHE A 26 12.44 0.18 0.01
C PHE A 26 12.00 1.65 0.06
N ALA A 27 10.93 1.97 0.80
CA ALA A 27 10.48 3.35 0.99
C ALA A 27 11.56 4.21 1.67
N ASN A 28 12.25 3.68 2.67
CA ASN A 28 13.36 4.36 3.34
C ASN A 28 14.57 4.56 2.40
N GLU A 29 14.91 3.56 1.57
CA GLU A 29 15.99 3.63 0.58
C GLU A 29 15.71 4.68 -0.50
N LEU A 30 14.48 4.75 -1.01
CA LEU A 30 14.05 5.80 -1.95
C LEU A 30 14.24 7.19 -1.36
N GLN A 31 13.84 7.39 -0.10
CA GLN A 31 14.04 8.68 0.58
C GLN A 31 15.51 8.99 0.83
N ALA A 32 16.32 8.00 1.21
CA ALA A 32 17.75 8.20 1.40
C ALA A 32 18.44 8.62 0.09
N LYS A 33 18.04 8.00 -1.03
CA LYS A 33 18.61 8.28 -2.36
C LYS A 33 18.19 9.63 -2.91
N TYR A 34 16.90 9.95 -2.88
CA TYR A 34 16.35 11.11 -3.59
C TYR A 34 16.01 12.29 -2.67
N ARG A 35 16.01 12.11 -1.35
CA ARG A 35 15.69 13.14 -0.34
C ARG A 35 16.59 13.05 0.90
N PRO A 36 17.93 12.96 0.76
CA PRO A 36 18.84 12.67 1.88
C PRO A 36 18.75 13.66 3.05
N THR A 37 18.40 14.92 2.77
CA THR A 37 18.34 16.01 3.76
C THR A 37 16.93 16.36 4.24
N LYS A 38 15.87 15.85 3.58
CA LYS A 38 14.48 16.24 3.87
C LYS A 38 13.50 15.11 3.60
N LYS A 39 13.52 14.10 4.48
CA LYS A 39 12.55 13.00 4.46
C LYS A 39 11.11 13.52 4.66
N VAL A 40 10.18 12.94 3.92
CA VAL A 40 8.73 13.06 4.11
C VAL A 40 8.29 11.92 5.00
N THR A 41 7.91 12.24 6.24
CA THR A 41 7.49 11.24 7.23
C THR A 41 5.97 11.10 7.31
N HIS A 42 5.22 11.89 6.55
CA HIS A 42 3.77 11.80 6.46
C HIS A 42 3.33 10.54 5.70
N ILE A 43 2.21 9.96 6.13
CA ILE A 43 1.65 8.70 5.64
C ILE A 43 1.37 8.67 4.12
N MET A 44 1.00 9.82 3.52
CA MET A 44 0.81 9.96 2.06
C MET A 44 2.03 9.57 1.23
N TYR A 45 3.26 9.61 1.76
CA TYR A 45 4.42 9.17 0.99
C TYR A 45 4.36 7.66 0.69
N ILE A 46 3.92 6.87 1.67
CA ILE A 46 3.72 5.43 1.51
C ILE A 46 2.53 5.16 0.59
N ALA A 47 1.44 5.94 0.72
CA ALA A 47 0.31 5.84 -0.20
C ALA A 47 0.74 6.06 -1.67
N GLY A 48 1.56 7.08 -1.94
CA GLY A 48 2.07 7.35 -3.28
C GLY A 48 2.95 6.24 -3.85
N ILE A 49 3.70 5.52 -3.00
CA ILE A 49 4.45 4.33 -3.43
C ILE A 49 3.49 3.23 -3.86
N ILE A 50 2.45 2.96 -3.07
CA ILE A 50 1.44 1.95 -3.41
C ILE A 50 0.70 2.31 -4.70
N GLU A 51 0.29 3.57 -4.86
CA GLU A 51 -0.34 4.05 -6.10
C GLU A 51 0.57 3.82 -7.31
N ALA A 52 1.87 4.14 -7.19
CA ALA A 52 2.84 3.87 -8.26
C ALA A 52 2.98 2.37 -8.56
N MET A 53 3.03 1.52 -7.54
CA MET A 53 3.08 0.05 -7.73
C MET A 53 1.86 -0.46 -8.50
N VAL A 54 0.65 -0.03 -8.11
CA VAL A 54 -0.60 -0.43 -8.78
C VAL A 54 -0.65 0.06 -10.23
N GLN A 55 -0.29 1.33 -10.47
CA GLN A 55 -0.33 1.91 -11.82
C GLN A 55 0.70 1.26 -12.76
N LEU A 56 1.93 1.04 -12.28
CA LEU A 56 2.97 0.38 -13.08
C LEU A 56 2.59 -1.07 -13.39
N GLU A 57 2.03 -1.80 -12.42
CA GLU A 57 1.59 -3.17 -12.64
C GLU A 57 0.42 -3.24 -13.63
N ALA A 58 -0.55 -2.32 -13.52
CA ALA A 58 -1.65 -2.23 -14.49
C ALA A 58 -1.15 -2.00 -15.91
N VAL A 59 -0.21 -1.06 -16.10
CA VAL A 59 0.40 -0.80 -17.41
C VAL A 59 1.18 -2.02 -17.90
N ARG A 60 1.98 -2.66 -17.04
CA ARG A 60 2.76 -3.86 -17.38
C ARG A 60 1.86 -4.98 -17.90
N ILE A 61 0.75 -5.25 -17.21
CA ILE A 61 -0.22 -6.29 -17.60
C ILE A 61 -0.93 -5.89 -18.90
N ALA A 62 -1.43 -4.65 -19.02
CA ALA A 62 -2.12 -4.20 -20.23
C ALA A 62 -1.21 -4.27 -21.48
N MET A 63 0.08 -3.97 -21.31
CA MET A 63 1.09 -4.04 -22.37
C MET A 63 1.42 -5.48 -22.83
N GLN A 64 0.96 -6.51 -22.11
CA GLN A 64 1.02 -7.89 -22.61
C GLN A 64 0.03 -8.15 -23.75
N GLU A 65 -1.00 -7.30 -23.91
CA GLU A 65 -2.06 -7.45 -24.91
C GLU A 65 -2.15 -6.29 -25.90
N VAL A 66 -1.78 -5.07 -25.48
CA VAL A 66 -1.84 -3.87 -26.31
C VAL A 66 -0.46 -3.22 -26.36
N PRO A 67 0.15 -3.05 -27.55
CA PRO A 67 1.45 -2.39 -27.65
C PRO A 67 1.36 -0.95 -27.14
N PHE A 68 2.46 -0.45 -26.58
CA PHE A 68 2.53 0.84 -25.90
C PHE A 68 1.97 1.99 -26.74
N GLU A 69 2.28 2.02 -28.04
CA GLU A 69 1.90 3.09 -28.97
C GLU A 69 0.38 3.13 -29.24
N LYS A 70 -0.35 2.08 -28.90
CA LYS A 70 -1.80 1.95 -29.05
C LYS A 70 -2.54 1.90 -27.71
N LEU A 71 -1.82 1.98 -26.60
CA LEU A 71 -2.37 1.84 -25.27
C LEU A 71 -3.27 3.02 -24.96
N ARG A 72 -4.54 2.75 -24.61
CA ARG A 72 -5.49 3.77 -24.16
C ARG A 72 -5.74 3.63 -22.65
N PRO A 73 -6.23 4.69 -21.97
CA PRO A 73 -6.61 4.59 -20.56
C PRO A 73 -7.60 3.46 -20.27
N ALA A 74 -8.57 3.22 -21.17
CA ALA A 74 -9.48 2.10 -21.05
C ALA A 74 -8.72 0.76 -21.04
N ASP A 75 -7.74 0.56 -21.93
CA ASP A 75 -6.95 -0.68 -21.93
C ASP A 75 -6.19 -0.88 -20.61
N VAL A 76 -5.66 0.19 -20.00
CA VAL A 76 -4.99 0.12 -18.68
C VAL A 76 -5.96 -0.29 -17.56
N LEU A 77 -7.18 0.23 -17.58
CA LEU A 77 -8.21 -0.14 -16.62
C LEU A 77 -8.68 -1.59 -16.83
N GLU A 78 -9.11 -1.90 -18.06
CA GLU A 78 -9.80 -3.15 -18.38
C GLU A 78 -8.88 -4.36 -18.45
N LYS A 79 -7.72 -4.18 -19.09
CA LYS A 79 -6.72 -5.24 -19.33
C LYS A 79 -5.57 -5.21 -18.32
N GLY A 80 -5.46 -4.14 -17.52
CA GLY A 80 -4.46 -3.96 -16.49
C GLY A 80 -5.05 -4.06 -15.08
N VAL A 81 -5.63 -2.96 -14.58
CA VAL A 81 -6.08 -2.81 -13.18
C VAL A 81 -6.97 -3.97 -12.76
N TRP A 82 -8.07 -4.26 -13.48
CA TRP A 82 -9.00 -5.34 -13.10
C TRP A 82 -8.40 -6.74 -13.14
N ARG A 83 -7.21 -6.89 -13.72
CA ARG A 83 -6.48 -8.15 -13.82
C ARG A 83 -5.32 -8.26 -12.84
N ILE A 84 -5.06 -7.23 -12.03
CA ILE A 84 -4.13 -7.32 -10.91
C ILE A 84 -4.66 -8.33 -9.90
N LYS A 85 -3.90 -9.41 -9.68
CA LYS A 85 -4.17 -10.45 -8.68
C LYS A 85 -2.95 -10.62 -7.79
N ASN A 86 -3.16 -10.66 -6.48
CA ASN A 86 -2.14 -10.96 -5.47
C ASN A 86 -0.85 -10.12 -5.60
N LEU A 87 -0.96 -8.83 -5.94
CA LEU A 87 0.19 -7.95 -6.02
C LEU A 87 0.78 -7.76 -4.62
N ASP A 88 1.97 -8.29 -4.40
CA ASP A 88 2.72 -8.17 -3.15
C ASP A 88 3.35 -6.77 -3.04
N THR A 89 3.01 -6.07 -1.96
CA THR A 89 3.55 -4.73 -1.67
C THR A 89 4.74 -4.77 -0.72
N GLY A 90 5.31 -5.96 -0.47
CA GLY A 90 6.39 -6.16 0.48
C GLY A 90 5.99 -5.84 1.91
N GLY A 91 4.73 -6.07 2.28
CA GLY A 91 4.19 -5.83 3.64
C GLY A 91 3.71 -4.41 3.94
N ILE A 92 3.73 -3.49 2.96
CA ILE A 92 3.14 -2.15 3.14
C ILE A 92 1.62 -2.21 3.35
N THR A 93 0.88 -3.00 2.56
CA THR A 93 -0.57 -3.17 2.69
C THR A 93 -0.91 -4.37 3.59
N SER A 94 -2.11 -4.35 4.17
CA SER A 94 -2.60 -5.40 5.08
C SER A 94 -2.73 -6.78 4.44
N THR A 95 -3.01 -6.81 3.14
CA THR A 95 -3.12 -8.00 2.29
C THR A 95 -2.54 -7.68 0.91
N PRO A 96 -2.13 -8.69 0.11
CA PRO A 96 -1.82 -8.49 -1.30
C PRO A 96 -2.99 -7.82 -2.03
N LEU A 97 -2.66 -6.98 -3.01
CA LEU A 97 -3.67 -6.21 -3.74
C LEU A 97 -4.29 -7.06 -4.84
N THR A 98 -5.62 -7.11 -4.85
CA THR A 98 -6.40 -7.79 -5.88
C THR A 98 -7.57 -6.92 -6.30
N TYR A 99 -7.69 -6.66 -7.60
CA TYR A 99 -8.75 -5.85 -8.17
C TYR A 99 -9.61 -6.67 -9.14
N GLY A 100 -10.76 -6.13 -9.50
CA GLY A 100 -11.68 -6.64 -10.51
C GLY A 100 -12.85 -5.68 -10.74
N PRO A 101 -13.69 -5.91 -11.75
CA PRO A 101 -14.84 -5.06 -12.03
C PRO A 101 -15.81 -4.95 -10.84
N GLU A 102 -15.92 -6.03 -10.07
CA GLU A 102 -16.75 -6.12 -8.84
C GLU A 102 -15.92 -6.02 -7.55
N LYS A 103 -14.59 -5.82 -7.66
CA LYS A 103 -13.67 -5.71 -6.52
C LYS A 103 -12.76 -4.50 -6.71
N VAL A 104 -13.29 -3.33 -6.36
CA VAL A 104 -12.60 -2.04 -6.54
C VAL A 104 -11.66 -1.70 -5.39
N GLU A 105 -11.83 -2.33 -4.23
CA GLU A 105 -10.96 -2.21 -3.07
C GLU A 105 -9.93 -3.33 -3.10
N GLY A 106 -8.65 -2.96 -3.26
CA GLY A 106 -7.56 -3.93 -3.47
C GLY A 106 -7.25 -4.80 -2.26
N ILE A 107 -7.46 -4.29 -1.05
CA ILE A 107 -7.21 -4.98 0.22
C ILE A 107 -8.47 -5.69 0.74
N ASP A 108 -8.27 -6.74 1.53
CA ASP A 108 -9.37 -7.51 2.15
C ASP A 108 -9.43 -7.35 3.68
N ALA A 109 -8.42 -6.73 4.29
CA ALA A 109 -8.37 -6.50 5.72
C ALA A 109 -7.81 -5.12 6.07
N SER A 110 -8.31 -4.55 7.17
CA SER A 110 -7.77 -3.36 7.80
C SER A 110 -6.74 -3.73 8.86
N ARG A 111 -5.58 -3.09 8.81
CA ARG A 111 -4.60 -3.12 9.91
C ARG A 111 -5.10 -2.22 11.02
N VAL A 112 -5.07 -2.74 12.25
CA VAL A 112 -5.31 -1.94 13.44
C VAL A 112 -4.00 -1.86 14.21
N ASP A 113 -3.62 -0.63 14.53
CA ASP A 113 -2.46 -0.32 15.34
C ASP A 113 -2.91 0.34 16.64
N GLN A 114 -2.13 0.10 17.69
CA GLN A 114 -2.22 0.82 18.95
C GLN A 114 -0.85 1.38 19.32
N ILE A 115 -0.82 2.61 19.84
CA ILE A 115 0.39 3.13 20.44
C ILE A 115 0.59 2.46 21.80
N ARG A 116 1.72 1.75 21.95
CA ARG A 116 2.14 1.07 23.19
C ARG A 116 3.57 1.44 23.50
N LYS A 117 3.83 1.93 24.71
CA LYS A 117 5.13 2.45 25.15
C LYS A 117 5.72 3.43 24.12
N GLY A 118 4.87 4.32 23.61
CA GLY A 118 5.25 5.32 22.60
C GLY A 118 5.57 4.81 21.19
N LYS A 119 5.38 3.51 20.91
CA LYS A 119 5.58 2.90 19.58
C LYS A 119 4.27 2.49 18.94
N ILE A 120 4.19 2.56 17.62
CA ILE A 120 3.05 2.03 16.85
C ILE A 120 3.20 0.51 16.81
N VAL A 121 2.25 -0.20 17.42
CA VAL A 121 2.24 -1.67 17.48
C VAL A 121 1.02 -2.20 16.76
N LYS A 122 1.24 -3.10 15.80
CA LYS A 122 0.16 -3.84 15.15
C LYS A 122 -0.55 -4.71 16.18
N VAL A 123 -1.84 -4.48 16.38
CA VAL A 123 -2.66 -5.26 17.33
C VAL A 123 -3.57 -6.27 16.63
N GLY A 124 -3.82 -6.09 15.33
CA GLY A 124 -4.58 -7.06 14.57
C GLY A 124 -4.73 -6.74 13.09
N LEU A 125 -5.29 -7.70 12.37
CA LEU A 125 -5.89 -7.54 11.04
C LEU A 125 -7.36 -7.92 11.17
N TYR A 126 -8.23 -7.08 10.65
CA TYR A 126 -9.68 -7.30 10.70
C TYR A 126 -10.25 -7.27 9.29
N PRO A 127 -11.12 -8.22 8.90
CA PRO A 127 -11.66 -8.26 7.55
C PRO A 127 -12.51 -7.01 7.28
N LEU A 128 -12.45 -6.50 6.04
CA LEU A 128 -13.25 -5.34 5.64
C LEU A 128 -14.71 -5.69 5.32
N ARG A 129 -15.02 -6.97 5.17
CA ARG A 129 -16.34 -7.48 4.81
C ARG A 129 -16.71 -8.63 5.75
N HIS A 130 -18.00 -8.92 5.86
CA HIS A 130 -18.52 -10.05 6.65
C HIS A 130 -18.20 -9.97 8.15
N LEU A 131 -18.24 -8.76 8.73
CA LEU A 131 -18.22 -8.55 10.17
C LEU A 131 -19.64 -8.81 10.71
N TYR A 132 -19.92 -10.03 11.16
CA TYR A 132 -21.17 -10.42 11.83
C TYR A 132 -20.89 -11.07 13.19
#